data_AF-A0A9D6V7H3-F1
#
_entry.id   AF-A0A9D6V7H3-F1
#
_cell.length_a   1.000
_cell.length_b   1.000
_cell.length_c   1.000
_cell.angle_alpha   90.00
_cell.angle_beta   90.00
_cell.angle_gamma   90.00
#
_symmetry.space_group_name_H-M   'P 1'
#
loop_
_entity.id
_entity.type
_entity.pdbx_description
1 polymer ?
#
loop_
_entity_poly.entity_id
_entity_poly.type
_entity_poly.pdbx_seq_one_letter_code
_entity_poly.pdbx_strand_id
1 'polypeptide(L)' 'MFPKYIRNMGKEWTRAEKNALVQLAKKNTPTRVIGLLLGRPENSIYSMASQLGVNLKPANQSSYNKVKK' A
#
# COMPACT_ATOMS: atom_id res chain seq x y z
N MET A 1 6.14 15.05 13.16
CA MET A 1 4.83 14.36 13.29
C MET A 1 4.65 13.48 12.05
N PHE A 2 4.57 12.16 12.19
CA PHE A 2 4.27 11.30 11.05
C PHE A 2 2.79 11.44 10.67
N PRO A 3 2.43 11.55 9.38
CA PRO A 3 1.03 11.57 8.98
C PRO A 3 0.24 10.40 9.58
N LYS A 4 -1.01 10.65 9.99
CA LYS A 4 -1.89 9.66 10.65
C LYS A 4 -2.06 8.34 9.86
N TYR A 5 -1.81 8.37 8.55
CA TYR A 5 -1.91 7.21 7.67
C TYR A 5 -0.67 6.29 7.63
N ILE A 6 0.44 6.61 8.32
CA ILE A 6 1.64 5.75 8.42
C ILE A 6 1.90 5.26 9.86
N ARG A 7 0.82 4.99 10.60
CA ARG A 7 0.85 4.51 11.99
C ARG A 7 1.59 3.17 12.21
N ASN A 8 1.81 2.40 11.15
CA ASN A 8 2.51 1.12 11.19
C ASN A 8 3.86 1.16 10.45
N MET A 9 4.41 2.34 10.17
CA MET A 9 5.76 2.46 9.64
C MET A 9 6.80 1.84 10.60
N GLY A 10 7.72 1.03 10.07
CA GLY A 10 8.78 0.38 10.85
C GLY A 10 8.35 -0.81 11.71
N LYS A 11 7.06 -1.10 11.83
CA LYS A 11 6.58 -2.29 12.55
C LYS A 11 6.76 -3.56 11.71
N GLU A 12 6.83 -4.72 12.36
CA GLU A 12 6.78 -5.98 11.64
C GLU A 12 5.42 -6.22 10.98
N TRP A 13 5.41 -7.01 9.90
CA TRP A 13 4.19 -7.36 9.18
C TRP A 13 3.51 -8.56 9.81
N THR A 14 2.28 -8.37 10.26
CA THR A 14 1.45 -9.45 10.78
C THR A 14 0.94 -10.34 9.64
N ARG A 15 0.62 -11.59 9.95
CA ARG A 15 -0.02 -12.51 8.99
C ARG A 15 -1.36 -11.95 8.47
N ALA A 16 -2.10 -11.24 9.31
CA ALA A 16 -3.36 -10.59 8.94
C ALA A 16 -3.14 -9.48 7.90
N GLU A 17 -2.12 -8.63 8.08
CA GLU A 17 -1.79 -7.57 7.10
C GLU A 17 -1.31 -8.14 5.77
N LYS A 18 -0.51 -9.21 5.79
CA LYS A 18 -0.07 -9.92 4.56
C LYS A 18 -1.27 -10.48 3.80
N ASN A 19 -2.20 -11.14 4.49
CA ASN A 19 -3.43 -11.65 3.89
C ASN A 19 -4.31 -10.53 3.33
N ALA A 20 -4.46 -9.43 4.07
CA ALA A 20 -5.23 -8.27 3.63
C ALA A 20 -4.62 -7.65 2.36
N LEU A 21 -3.29 -7.51 2.29
CA LEU A 21 -2.59 -7.03 1.10
C LEU A 21 -2.91 -7.89 -0.12
N VAL A 22 -2.79 -9.22 0.01
CA VAL A 22 -3.09 -10.17 -1.09
C VAL A 22 -4.54 -10.01 -1.57
N GLN A 23 -5.50 -9.92 -0.65
CA GLN A 23 -6.91 -9.81 -1.00
C GLN A 23 -7.24 -8.47 -1.67
N LEU A 24 -6.66 -7.37 -1.18
CA LEU A 24 -6.84 -6.05 -1.78
C LEU A 24 -6.21 -5.99 -3.18
N ALA A 25 -5.03 -6.58 -3.36
CA ALA A 25 -4.37 -6.69 -4.67
C ALA A 25 -5.20 -7.50 -5.67
N LYS A 26 -5.80 -8.63 -5.25
CA LYS A 26 -6.72 -9.43 -6.09
C LYS A 26 -7.94 -8.64 -6.54
N LYS A 27 -8.41 -7.69 -5.72
CA LYS A 27 -9.52 -6.77 -6.04
C LYS A 27 -9.07 -5.59 -6.90
N ASN A 28 -7.84 -5.55 -7.40
CA ASN A 28 -7.25 -4.41 -8.12
C ASN A 28 -7.32 -3.10 -7.31
N THR A 29 -7.17 -3.17 -5.99
CA THR A 29 -7.20 -1.99 -5.13
C THR A 29 -5.94 -1.15 -5.40
N PRO A 30 -6.03 0.17 -5.63
CA PRO A 30 -4.85 1.02 -5.81
C PRO A 30 -3.90 0.95 -4.61
N THR A 31 -2.59 0.89 -4.86
CA THR A 31 -1.55 0.78 -3.83
C THR A 31 -1.68 1.82 -2.72
N ARG A 32 -2.07 3.06 -3.07
CA ARG A 32 -2.29 4.13 -2.10
C ARG A 32 -3.41 3.78 -1.11
N VAL A 33 -4.53 3.26 -1.61
CA VAL A 33 -5.67 2.87 -0.78
C VAL A 33 -5.29 1.70 0.12
N ILE A 34 -4.49 0.75 -0.38
CA ILE A 34 -3.94 -0.34 0.44
C ILE A 34 -3.09 0.23 1.59
N GLY A 35 -2.22 1.20 1.30
CA GLY A 35 -1.42 1.88 2.32
C GLY A 35 -2.27 2.57 3.38
N LEU A 36 -3.32 3.27 2.98
CA LEU A 36 -4.26 3.93 3.91
C LEU A 36 -4.98 2.93 4.83
N LEU A 37 -5.48 1.82 4.27
CA LEU A 37 -6.19 0.78 5.02
C LEU A 37 -5.26 0.06 6.02
N LEU A 38 -4.05 -0.28 5.59
CA LEU A 38 -3.06 -0.98 6.42
C LEU A 38 -2.29 -0.03 7.34
N GLY A 39 -2.40 1.28 7.15
CA GLY A 39 -1.63 2.28 7.89
C GLY A 39 -0.13 2.21 7.58
N ARG A 40 0.23 1.81 6.36
CA ARG A 40 1.61 1.55 5.90
C ARG A 40 1.95 2.50 4.75
N PRO A 41 3.20 2.97 4.65
CA PRO A 41 3.63 3.79 3.52
C PRO A 41 3.67 2.97 2.22
N GLU A 42 3.45 3.64 1.08
CA GLU A 42 3.38 2.99 -0.24
C GLU A 42 4.62 2.16 -0.56
N ASN A 43 5.81 2.65 -0.22
CA ASN A 43 7.06 1.92 -0.40
C ASN A 43 7.06 0.57 0.34
N SER A 44 6.54 0.51 1.56
CA SER A 44 6.43 -0.72 2.34
C SER A 44 5.41 -1.69 1.73
N ILE A 45 4.31 -1.16 1.15
CA ILE A 45 3.35 -1.98 0.40
C ILE A 45 4.02 -2.61 -0.83
N TYR A 46 4.79 -1.83 -1.61
CA TYR A 46 5.54 -2.36 -2.76
C TYR A 46 6.55 -3.44 -2.36
N SER A 47 7.37 -3.18 -1.33
CA SER A 47 8.35 -4.14 -0.84
C SER A 47 7.70 -5.44 -0.37
N MET A 48 6.62 -5.34 0.42
CA MET A 48 5.93 -6.53 0.92
C MET A 48 5.20 -7.29 -0.20
N ALA A 49 4.58 -6.59 -1.15
CA ALA A 49 3.95 -7.24 -2.29
C ALA A 49 4.98 -8.01 -3.14
N SER A 50 6.15 -7.42 -3.37
CA SER A 50 7.25 -8.11 -4.06
C SER A 50 7.72 -9.35 -3.29
N GLN A 51 7.89 -9.25 -1.97
CA GLN A 51 8.23 -10.41 -1.12
C GLN A 51 7.17 -11.52 -1.15
N LEU A 52 5.90 -11.16 -1.29
CA LEU A 52 4.78 -12.10 -1.37
C LEU A 52 4.49 -12.59 -2.79
N GLY A 53 5.23 -12.13 -3.82
CA GLY A 53 4.96 -12.45 -5.22
C GLY A 53 3.63 -11.88 -5.73
N VAL A 54 3.09 -10.85 -5.08
CA VAL A 54 1.81 -10.22 -5.41
C VAL A 54 2.05 -9.09 -6.40
N ASN A 55 1.43 -9.20 -7.58
CA ASN A 55 1.47 -8.13 -8.56
C ASN A 55 0.46 -7.03 -8.20
N LEU A 56 0.97 -5.88 -7.78
CA LEU A 56 0.20 -4.64 -7.65
C LEU A 56 0.10 -4.00 -9.03
N LYS A 57 -0.78 -4.53 -9.89
CA LYS A 57 -1.07 -3.91 -11.20
C LYS A 57 -1.49 -2.45 -10.97
N PRO A 58 -1.03 -1.50 -11.81
CA PRO A 58 -1.52 -0.13 -11.74
C PRO A 58 -2.98 -0.12 -12.20
N ALA A 59 -3.93 -0.21 -11.27
CA ALA A 59 -5.36 -0.23 -11.61
C ALA A 59 -5.91 1.15 -11.96
N ASN A 60 -5.23 2.23 -11.58
CA ASN A 60 -5.42 3.54 -12.18
C ASN A 60 -4.30 4.45 -11.65
N GLN A 61 -3.67 5.20 -12.56
CA GLN A 61 -2.61 6.13 -12.20
C GLN A 61 -3.05 6.99 -11.02
N SER A 62 -2.16 7.12 -10.05
CA SER A 62 -2.31 8.10 -8.98
C SER A 62 -2.64 9.46 -9.59
N SER A 63 -3.88 9.95 -9.43
CA SER A 63 -4.20 11.38 -9.60
C SER A 63 -3.52 12.18 -8.49
N TYR A 64 -2.20 12.24 -8.54
CA TYR A 64 -1.47 13.44 -8.21
C TYR A 64 -1.29 14.15 -9.55
N ASN A 65 -2.33 14.85 -9.99
CA ASN A 65 -2.10 16.06 -10.75
C ASN A 65 -1.27 16.95 -9.83
N LYS A 66 0.05 16.79 -9.88
CA LYS A 66 0.97 17.83 -9.47
C LYS A 66 0.67 18.96 -10.46
N VAL A 67 -0.25 19.85 -10.10
CA VAL A 67 -0.36 21.14 -10.76
C VAL A 67 0.99 21.80 -10.49
N LYS A 68 1.89 21.71 -11.47
CA LYS A 68 3.10 22.52 -11.50
C LYS A 68 2.60 23.95 -11.58
N LYS A 69 2.86 24.74 -10.53
CA LYS A 69 2.78 26.19 -10.60
C LYS A 69 4.05 26.71 -11.27
#